data_AF-A0A5C7GM81-F1
#
_entry.id   AF-A0A5C7GM81-F1
#
_cell.length_a   1.000
_cell.length_b   1.000
_cell.length_c   1.000
_cell.angle_alpha   90.00
_cell.angle_beta   90.00
_cell.angle_gamma   90.00
#
_symmetry.space_group_name_H-M   'P 1'
#
loop_
_entity.id
_entity.type
_entity.pdbx_description
1 polymer ?
#
loop_
_entity_poly.entity_id
_entity_poly.type
_entity_poly.pdbx_seq_one_letter_code
_entity_poly.pdbx_strand_id
1 'polypeptide(L)'
;MNTKPAVVSKKIIIPFILVTSLFALWGFANAVTDPMVQAFKKVLELSNSQAAWVQMAFYGGYFCMALPAAMFMRKYSYKVGILIGLALYATGALLFYPAAQSESFIFFCLGLYILTFGLAFLETAANPYILAMGAKETATQRLNLAQAFNPVGLIAGLIVAQQFVLKNLQSDDIADFNALDEASKIAIKIADLMVIRNPYVALGLVLVGIFVVFLVSKMPQSKDEGGMPSIGDTFATLAKNKKYTSGVLAQILYVGAQIMCWTYIYQYAEAIGIDSVTAGTYQLVAFILFIVGRAVGTALLRFISSGKLLMYFALCSLLFSCGTMFIQGEVGLYCLVIISFFMSLMFPTIYGIALGDLTEEQSKIGSAGLVMAIVGGALMPKLQGMIIDVGGNGVADTKILGVSEVNFSFILPLACFVYIAWYGLRIFKRHEADDDIELIGSQN
;
A
#
# COMPACT_ATOMS: atom_id res chain seq x y z
N MET A 1 32.18 9.90 22.69
CA MET A 1 30.72 10.04 22.53
C MET A 1 30.36 9.64 21.10
N ASN A 2 29.88 8.42 20.87
CA ASN A 2 29.38 7.98 19.56
C ASN A 2 28.05 8.70 19.27
N THR A 3 28.11 9.86 18.63
CA THR A 3 26.90 10.55 18.17
C THR A 3 26.30 9.74 17.02
N LYS A 4 25.28 8.92 17.32
CA LYS A 4 24.47 8.24 16.30
C LYS A 4 24.06 9.27 15.23
N PRO A 5 24.22 8.98 13.93
CA PRO A 5 23.88 9.93 12.88
C PRO A 5 22.42 10.35 13.00
N ALA A 6 22.14 11.63 12.77
CA ALA A 6 20.78 12.14 12.79
C ALA A 6 19.94 11.43 11.73
N VAL A 7 18.70 11.03 12.08
CA VAL A 7 17.78 10.33 11.18
C VAL A 7 17.58 11.13 9.90
N VAL A 8 17.33 12.44 10.02
CA VAL A 8 17.28 13.38 8.88
C VAL A 8 18.27 14.50 9.13
N SER A 9 19.24 14.68 8.23
CA SER A 9 20.21 15.78 8.36
C SER A 9 19.60 17.12 7.91
N LYS A 10 20.05 18.23 8.48
CA LYS A 10 19.57 19.58 8.10
C LYS A 10 19.76 19.89 6.61
N LYS A 11 20.76 19.27 5.96
CA LYS A 11 21.06 19.47 4.54
C LYS A 11 20.04 18.81 3.60
N ILE A 12 19.34 17.77 4.05
CA ILE A 12 18.40 16.98 3.22
C ILE A 12 16.93 17.16 3.64
N ILE A 13 16.65 18.05 4.60
CA ILE A 13 15.32 18.17 5.22
C ILE A 13 14.24 18.59 4.21
N ILE A 14 14.56 19.51 3.29
CA ILE A 14 13.62 19.97 2.27
C ILE A 14 13.28 18.83 1.29
N PRO A 15 14.25 18.15 0.63
CA PRO A 15 13.98 16.96 -0.17
C PRO A 15 13.22 15.87 0.60
N PHE A 16 13.56 15.64 1.88
CA PHE A 16 12.89 14.66 2.72
C PHE A 16 11.42 15.01 2.94
N ILE A 17 11.08 16.26 3.28
CA ILE A 17 9.70 16.71 3.46
C ILE A 17 8.90 16.58 2.15
N LEU A 18 9.49 16.99 1.02
CA LEU A 18 8.84 16.89 -0.28
C LEU A 18 8.51 15.44 -0.62
N VAL A 19 9.47 14.53 -0.52
CA VAL A 19 9.24 13.10 -0.81
C VAL A 19 8.30 12.48 0.22
N THR A 20 8.38 12.91 1.47
CA THR A 20 7.44 12.49 2.53
C THR A 20 6.00 12.87 2.20
N SER A 21 5.78 14.07 1.65
CA SER A 21 4.44 14.50 1.23
C SER A 21 3.83 13.59 0.15
N LEU A 22 4.65 12.98 -0.72
CA LEU A 22 4.18 12.03 -1.73
C LEU A 22 3.53 10.79 -1.10
N PHE A 23 4.04 10.31 0.04
CA PHE A 23 3.43 9.17 0.74
C PHE A 23 2.03 9.50 1.26
N ALA A 24 1.81 10.73 1.74
CA ALA A 24 0.49 11.19 2.15
C ALA A 24 -0.47 11.32 0.95
N LEU A 25 -0.01 11.90 -0.17
CA LEU A 25 -0.82 12.02 -1.39
C LEU A 25 -1.22 10.66 -1.96
N TRP A 26 -0.30 9.71 -1.98
CA TRP A 26 -0.59 8.34 -2.40
C TRP A 26 -1.57 7.68 -1.42
N GLY A 27 -1.37 7.80 -0.09
CA GLY A 27 -2.34 7.29 0.88
C GLY A 27 -3.74 7.85 0.63
N PHE A 28 -3.84 9.16 0.36
CA PHE A 28 -5.08 9.81 -0.03
C PHE A 28 -5.68 9.22 -1.31
N ALA A 29 -4.85 9.04 -2.36
CA ALA A 29 -5.23 8.42 -3.62
C ALA A 29 -5.95 7.08 -3.43
N ASN A 30 -5.31 6.20 -2.67
CA ASN A 30 -5.75 4.83 -2.51
C ASN A 30 -7.08 4.79 -1.75
N ALA A 31 -7.21 5.54 -0.66
CA ALA A 31 -8.45 5.58 0.12
C ALA A 31 -9.63 6.20 -0.65
N VAL A 32 -9.35 7.12 -1.57
CA VAL A 32 -10.37 7.76 -2.42
C VAL A 32 -10.76 6.86 -3.60
N THR A 33 -9.83 6.04 -4.10
CA THR A 33 -10.05 5.21 -5.29
C THR A 33 -11.12 4.13 -5.06
N ASP A 34 -11.01 3.36 -3.99
CA ASP A 34 -11.89 2.19 -3.79
C ASP A 34 -13.39 2.55 -3.69
N PRO A 35 -13.81 3.53 -2.86
CA PRO A 35 -15.22 3.92 -2.79
C PRO A 35 -15.73 4.49 -4.11
N MET A 36 -14.87 5.21 -4.84
CA MET A 36 -15.26 5.82 -6.11
C MET A 36 -15.41 4.79 -7.22
N VAL A 37 -14.59 3.75 -7.25
CA VAL A 37 -14.78 2.60 -8.15
C VAL A 37 -16.13 1.92 -7.87
N GLN A 38 -16.52 1.74 -6.61
CA GLN A 38 -17.82 1.16 -6.26
C GLN A 38 -18.99 2.08 -6.67
N ALA A 39 -18.87 3.38 -6.41
CA ALA A 39 -19.86 4.37 -6.85
C ALA A 39 -20.03 4.33 -8.37
N PHE A 40 -18.93 4.31 -9.14
CA PHE A 40 -18.97 4.17 -10.59
C PHE A 40 -19.58 2.83 -11.05
N LYS A 41 -19.29 1.72 -10.36
CA LYS A 41 -19.91 0.41 -10.66
C LYS A 41 -21.44 0.50 -10.55
N LYS A 42 -21.93 1.16 -9.51
CA LYS A 42 -23.36 1.37 -9.27
C LYS A 42 -23.97 2.29 -10.33
N VAL A 43 -23.38 3.46 -10.55
CA VAL A 43 -23.88 4.49 -11.47
C VAL A 43 -23.88 4.03 -12.94
N LEU A 44 -22.85 3.29 -13.36
CA LEU A 44 -22.74 2.76 -14.72
C LEU A 44 -23.35 1.35 -14.88
N GLU A 45 -24.01 0.81 -13.84
CA GLU A 45 -24.65 -0.51 -13.83
C GLU A 45 -23.72 -1.62 -14.37
N LEU A 46 -22.45 -1.58 -13.96
CA LEU A 46 -21.43 -2.46 -14.51
C LEU A 46 -21.64 -3.90 -14.08
N SER A 47 -21.47 -4.82 -15.04
CA SER A 47 -21.40 -6.26 -14.75
C SER A 47 -20.23 -6.59 -13.83
N ASN A 48 -20.32 -7.71 -13.10
CA ASN A 48 -19.24 -8.18 -12.24
C ASN A 48 -17.92 -8.41 -13.01
N SER A 49 -17.99 -8.80 -14.29
CA SER A 49 -16.82 -8.93 -15.16
C SER A 49 -16.15 -7.57 -15.41
N GLN A 50 -16.92 -6.53 -15.70
CA GLN A 50 -16.40 -5.16 -15.87
C GLN A 50 -15.78 -4.61 -14.58
N ALA A 51 -16.38 -4.87 -13.42
CA ALA A 51 -15.81 -4.49 -12.13
C ALA A 51 -14.46 -5.18 -11.85
N ALA A 52 -14.30 -6.45 -12.27
CA ALA A 52 -13.03 -7.16 -12.16
C ALA A 52 -11.93 -6.54 -13.06
N TRP A 53 -12.29 -6.02 -14.23
CA TRP A 53 -11.35 -5.28 -15.09
C TRP A 53 -10.83 -4.00 -14.45
N VAL A 54 -11.64 -3.31 -13.64
CA VAL A 54 -11.20 -2.11 -12.90
C VAL A 54 -10.10 -2.48 -11.89
N GLN A 55 -10.30 -3.57 -11.14
CA GLN A 55 -9.28 -4.06 -10.20
C GLN A 55 -8.04 -4.58 -10.93
N MET A 56 -8.21 -5.26 -12.06
CA MET A 56 -7.09 -5.69 -12.90
C MET A 56 -6.31 -4.49 -13.44
N ALA A 57 -6.97 -3.41 -13.85
CA ALA A 57 -6.29 -2.18 -14.26
C ALA A 57 -5.49 -1.57 -13.09
N PHE A 58 -6.10 -1.50 -11.90
CA PHE A 58 -5.43 -0.92 -10.74
C PHE A 58 -4.14 -1.67 -10.38
N TYR A 59 -4.23 -2.97 -10.10
CA TYR A 59 -3.07 -3.78 -9.71
C TYR A 59 -2.16 -4.16 -10.87
N GLY A 60 -2.70 -4.30 -12.08
CA GLY A 60 -1.92 -4.52 -13.30
C GLY A 60 -1.03 -3.33 -13.62
N GLY A 61 -1.48 -2.10 -13.33
CA GLY A 61 -0.67 -0.90 -13.50
C GLY A 61 0.58 -0.89 -12.62
N TYR A 62 0.44 -1.31 -11.35
CA TYR A 62 1.55 -1.50 -10.43
C TYR A 62 2.58 -2.50 -10.95
N PHE A 63 2.11 -3.67 -11.40
CA PHE A 63 2.99 -4.72 -11.87
C PHE A 63 3.72 -4.33 -13.17
N CYS A 64 2.99 -3.81 -14.15
CA CYS A 64 3.52 -3.53 -15.49
C CYS A 64 4.51 -2.35 -15.50
N MET A 65 4.26 -1.29 -14.72
CA MET A 65 5.05 -0.05 -14.80
C MET A 65 6.18 0.06 -13.79
N ALA A 66 6.23 -0.77 -12.75
CA ALA A 66 7.32 -0.75 -11.78
C ALA A 66 8.70 -0.97 -12.44
N LEU A 67 8.83 -1.95 -13.35
CA LEU A 67 10.10 -2.21 -14.03
C LEU A 67 10.49 -1.10 -15.03
N PRO A 68 9.61 -0.64 -15.94
CA PRO A 68 9.86 0.54 -16.74
C PRO A 68 10.27 1.76 -15.90
N ALA A 69 9.57 2.03 -14.80
CA ALA A 69 9.89 3.13 -13.90
C ALA A 69 11.34 3.02 -13.39
N ALA A 70 11.73 1.85 -12.89
CA ALA A 70 13.10 1.61 -12.43
C ALA A 70 14.15 1.80 -13.53
N MET A 71 13.86 1.35 -14.77
CA MET A 71 14.75 1.56 -15.91
C MET A 71 14.93 3.04 -16.25
N PHE A 72 13.84 3.83 -16.20
CA PHE A 72 13.91 5.28 -16.41
C PHE A 72 14.71 5.98 -15.30
N MET A 73 14.52 5.60 -14.05
CA MET A 73 15.27 6.16 -12.92
C MET A 73 16.74 5.81 -12.93
N ARG A 74 17.08 4.61 -13.41
CA ARG A 74 18.46 4.18 -13.63
C ARG A 74 19.14 5.03 -14.69
N LYS A 75 18.46 5.25 -15.83
CA LYS A 75 18.99 6.06 -16.94
C LYS A 75 19.12 7.54 -16.60
N TYR A 76 18.18 8.09 -15.85
CA TYR A 76 18.12 9.52 -15.55
C TYR A 76 18.37 9.81 -14.07
N SER A 77 17.34 9.71 -13.23
CA SER A 77 17.44 9.86 -11.78
C SER A 77 16.11 9.59 -11.08
N TYR A 78 16.15 9.49 -9.74
CA TYR A 78 14.93 9.45 -8.90
C TYR A 78 14.02 10.66 -9.12
N LYS A 79 14.57 11.88 -9.23
CA LYS A 79 13.77 13.10 -9.47
C LYS A 79 12.97 13.00 -10.77
N VAL A 80 13.58 12.51 -11.84
CA VAL A 80 12.89 12.31 -13.13
C VAL A 80 11.79 11.27 -13.00
N GLY A 81 12.03 10.17 -12.28
CA GLY A 81 11.01 9.16 -11.97
C GLY A 81 9.80 9.76 -11.22
N ILE A 82 10.06 10.58 -10.21
CA ILE A 82 9.00 11.26 -9.45
C ILE A 82 8.20 12.22 -10.33
N LEU A 83 8.86 13.02 -11.17
CA LEU A 83 8.18 13.96 -12.06
C LEU A 83 7.27 13.24 -13.07
N ILE A 84 7.77 12.15 -13.69
CA ILE A 84 6.96 11.32 -14.60
C ILE A 84 5.77 10.73 -13.84
N GLY A 85 6.00 10.21 -12.63
CA GLY A 85 4.94 9.67 -11.78
C GLY A 85 3.85 10.70 -11.46
N LEU A 86 4.23 11.90 -11.02
CA LEU A 86 3.30 13.00 -10.73
C LEU A 86 2.53 13.45 -11.99
N ALA A 87 3.19 13.51 -13.15
CA ALA A 87 2.55 13.89 -14.40
C ALA A 87 1.52 12.84 -14.86
N LEU A 88 1.88 11.56 -14.84
CA LEU A 88 0.96 10.46 -15.15
C LEU A 88 -0.20 10.44 -14.17
N TYR A 89 0.09 10.60 -12.88
CA TYR A 89 -0.93 10.60 -11.85
C TYR A 89 -1.92 11.76 -12.03
N ALA A 90 -1.43 13.00 -12.22
CA ALA A 90 -2.29 14.14 -12.50
C ALA A 90 -3.10 13.96 -13.79
N THR A 91 -2.49 13.42 -14.85
CA THR A 91 -3.16 13.16 -16.13
C THR A 91 -4.28 12.13 -15.96
N GLY A 92 -4.00 11.02 -15.27
CA GLY A 92 -4.99 10.00 -14.97
C GLY A 92 -6.17 10.55 -14.19
N ALA A 93 -5.92 11.37 -13.16
CA ALA A 93 -6.95 12.02 -12.36
C ALA A 93 -7.79 13.04 -13.19
N LEU A 94 -7.16 13.82 -14.07
CA LEU A 94 -7.87 14.78 -14.92
C LEU A 94 -8.69 14.11 -16.03
N LEU A 95 -8.31 12.90 -16.47
CA LEU A 95 -9.08 12.11 -17.43
C LEU A 95 -10.45 11.65 -16.89
N PHE A 96 -10.69 11.71 -15.58
CA PHE A 96 -12.03 11.50 -15.02
C PHE A 96 -13.03 12.59 -15.45
N TYR A 97 -12.56 13.79 -15.82
CA TYR A 97 -13.41 14.86 -16.35
C TYR A 97 -14.08 14.48 -17.68
N PRO A 98 -13.34 14.15 -18.77
CA PRO A 98 -13.95 13.69 -20.01
C PRO A 98 -14.67 12.33 -19.84
N ALA A 99 -14.21 11.45 -18.93
CA ALA A 99 -14.92 10.20 -18.64
C ALA A 99 -16.34 10.44 -18.09
N ALA A 100 -16.48 11.39 -17.16
CA ALA A 100 -17.78 11.76 -16.60
C ALA A 100 -18.68 12.47 -17.63
N GLN A 101 -18.12 13.30 -18.51
CA GLN A 101 -18.90 13.98 -19.56
C GLN A 101 -19.39 13.04 -20.67
N SER A 102 -18.59 12.02 -21.01
CA SER A 102 -18.91 11.05 -22.06
C SER A 102 -19.64 9.81 -21.56
N GLU A 103 -19.86 9.72 -20.24
CA GLU A 103 -20.43 8.55 -19.54
C GLU A 103 -19.74 7.22 -19.92
N SER A 104 -18.47 7.31 -20.32
CA SER A 104 -17.76 6.21 -20.95
C SER A 104 -16.93 5.43 -19.94
N PHE A 105 -17.33 4.17 -19.74
CA PHE A 105 -16.59 3.22 -18.91
C PHE A 105 -15.13 3.02 -19.37
N ILE A 106 -14.86 3.11 -20.68
CA ILE A 106 -13.50 2.92 -21.21
C ILE A 106 -12.60 4.09 -20.82
N PHE A 107 -13.09 5.34 -20.92
CA PHE A 107 -12.33 6.52 -20.49
C PHE A 107 -12.07 6.48 -18.99
N PHE A 108 -13.03 6.00 -18.19
CA PHE A 108 -12.84 5.78 -16.76
C PHE A 108 -11.72 4.77 -16.48
N CYS A 109 -11.80 3.57 -17.08
CA CYS A 109 -10.79 2.53 -16.92
C CYS A 109 -9.40 3.01 -17.34
N LEU A 110 -9.32 3.72 -18.47
CA LEU A 110 -8.06 4.25 -18.98
C LEU A 110 -7.48 5.35 -18.07
N GLY A 111 -8.31 6.24 -17.56
CA GLY A 111 -7.92 7.25 -16.57
C GLY A 111 -7.37 6.61 -15.29
N LEU A 112 -8.07 5.59 -14.77
CA LEU A 112 -7.62 4.83 -13.60
C LEU A 112 -6.31 4.08 -13.87
N TYR A 113 -6.14 3.52 -15.07
CA TYR A 113 -4.93 2.80 -15.45
C TYR A 113 -3.71 3.72 -15.58
N ILE A 114 -3.87 4.90 -16.17
CA ILE A 114 -2.81 5.92 -16.24
C ILE A 114 -2.49 6.46 -14.84
N LEU A 115 -3.50 6.64 -14.01
CA LEU A 115 -3.33 7.02 -12.61
C LEU A 115 -2.46 6.01 -11.85
N THR A 116 -2.72 4.71 -12.00
CA THR A 116 -1.93 3.67 -11.33
C THR A 116 -0.52 3.54 -11.88
N PHE A 117 -0.28 3.87 -13.15
CA PHE A 117 1.07 4.02 -13.68
C PHE A 117 1.83 5.13 -12.94
N GLY A 118 1.17 6.26 -12.70
CA GLY A 118 1.73 7.36 -11.91
C GLY A 118 2.11 6.91 -10.51
N LEU A 119 1.21 6.21 -9.82
CA LEU A 119 1.49 5.63 -8.49
C LEU A 119 2.69 4.69 -8.53
N ALA A 120 2.73 3.74 -9.47
CA ALA A 120 3.85 2.79 -9.62
C ALA A 120 5.21 3.51 -9.77
N PHE A 121 5.27 4.59 -10.55
CA PHE A 121 6.48 5.41 -10.67
C PHE A 121 6.87 6.09 -9.34
N LEU A 122 5.90 6.69 -8.66
CA LEU A 122 6.14 7.37 -7.38
C LEU A 122 6.64 6.38 -6.32
N GLU A 123 6.07 5.19 -6.25
CA GLU A 123 6.46 4.16 -5.29
C GLU A 123 7.86 3.61 -5.58
N THR A 124 8.14 3.32 -6.84
CA THR A 124 9.43 2.79 -7.27
C THR A 124 10.53 3.85 -7.08
N ALA A 125 10.18 5.15 -7.04
CA ALA A 125 11.13 6.23 -6.85
C ALA A 125 11.31 6.64 -5.38
N ALA A 126 10.21 6.93 -4.68
CA ALA A 126 10.24 7.59 -3.38
C ALA A 126 10.85 6.71 -2.30
N ASN A 127 10.50 5.41 -2.27
CA ASN A 127 11.00 4.47 -1.27
C ASN A 127 12.54 4.33 -1.29
N PRO A 128 13.18 3.94 -2.42
CA PRO A 128 14.63 3.84 -2.48
C PRO A 128 15.32 5.21 -2.37
N TYR A 129 14.70 6.30 -2.83
CA TYR A 129 15.27 7.63 -2.67
C TYR A 129 15.37 8.04 -1.19
N ILE A 130 14.35 7.76 -0.36
CA ILE A 130 14.40 8.01 1.09
C ILE A 130 15.48 7.18 1.79
N LEU A 131 15.63 5.92 1.38
CA LEU A 131 16.69 5.05 1.89
C LEU A 131 18.07 5.62 1.56
N ALA A 132 18.28 6.09 0.32
CA ALA A 132 19.53 6.67 -0.14
C ALA A 132 19.82 8.08 0.44
N MET A 133 18.81 8.79 0.92
CA MET A 133 18.94 10.15 1.48
C MET A 133 19.58 10.14 2.88
N GLY A 134 20.89 9.95 2.98
CA GLY A 134 21.66 10.08 4.22
C GLY A 134 22.42 8.83 4.62
N ALA A 135 22.70 8.68 5.92
CA ALA A 135 23.52 7.59 6.45
C ALA A 135 22.79 6.24 6.35
N LYS A 136 23.50 5.15 6.01
CA LYS A 136 22.90 3.83 5.76
C LYS A 136 22.26 3.24 7.03
N GLU A 137 22.82 3.51 8.20
CA GLU A 137 22.40 2.97 9.50
C GLU A 137 20.99 3.43 9.90
N THR A 138 20.58 4.62 9.45
CA THR A 138 19.26 5.20 9.73
C THR A 138 18.30 5.13 8.55
N ALA A 139 18.67 4.45 7.45
CA ALA A 139 17.86 4.38 6.24
C ALA A 139 16.46 3.81 6.49
N THR A 140 16.37 2.63 7.10
CA THR A 140 15.07 1.99 7.41
C THR A 140 14.22 2.85 8.36
N GLN A 141 14.85 3.55 9.31
CA GLN A 141 14.16 4.45 10.22
C GLN A 141 13.63 5.70 9.49
N ARG A 142 14.40 6.29 8.56
CA ARG A 142 13.93 7.39 7.69
C ARG A 142 12.74 6.97 6.85
N LEU A 143 12.79 5.78 6.26
CA LEU A 143 11.70 5.27 5.43
C LEU A 143 10.43 5.08 6.26
N ASN A 144 10.54 4.48 7.45
CA ASN A 144 9.42 4.35 8.38
C ASN A 144 8.85 5.71 8.81
N LEU A 145 9.70 6.71 9.08
CA LEU A 145 9.28 8.06 9.43
C LEU A 145 8.53 8.74 8.27
N ALA A 146 9.05 8.65 7.04
CA ALA A 146 8.38 9.23 5.88
C ALA A 146 7.03 8.53 5.61
N GLN A 147 7.01 7.21 5.73
CA GLN A 147 5.80 6.39 5.58
C GLN A 147 4.81 6.59 6.74
N ALA A 148 5.17 7.22 7.86
CA ALA A 148 4.22 7.57 8.92
C ALA A 148 3.15 8.57 8.46
N PHE A 149 3.41 9.31 7.38
CA PHE A 149 2.45 10.23 6.78
C PHE A 149 1.50 9.54 5.78
N ASN A 150 1.81 8.33 5.33
CA ASN A 150 0.94 7.60 4.41
C ASN A 150 -0.46 7.33 4.99
N PRO A 151 -0.62 6.83 6.22
CA PRO A 151 -1.96 6.54 6.73
C PRO A 151 -2.72 7.81 7.16
N VAL A 152 -2.01 8.92 7.41
CA VAL A 152 -2.66 10.24 7.52
C VAL A 152 -3.35 10.60 6.21
N GLY A 153 -2.70 10.32 5.08
CA GLY A 153 -3.29 10.38 3.75
C GLY A 153 -4.52 9.48 3.60
N LEU A 154 -4.42 8.20 4.02
CA LEU A 154 -5.56 7.26 3.97
C LEU A 154 -6.78 7.79 4.73
N ILE A 155 -6.61 8.30 5.95
CA ILE A 155 -7.71 8.86 6.74
C ILE A 155 -8.30 10.10 6.06
N ALA A 156 -7.47 11.03 5.60
CA ALA A 156 -7.94 12.20 4.89
C ALA A 156 -8.72 11.83 3.62
N GLY A 157 -8.22 10.84 2.87
CA GLY A 157 -8.87 10.32 1.68
C GLY A 157 -10.22 9.66 1.98
N LEU A 158 -10.28 8.83 3.02
CA LEU A 158 -11.52 8.19 3.46
C LEU A 158 -12.57 9.23 3.88
N ILE A 159 -12.19 10.23 4.66
CA ILE A 159 -13.10 11.31 5.07
C ILE A 159 -13.60 12.06 3.84
N VAL A 160 -12.72 12.37 2.88
CA VAL A 160 -13.14 13.05 1.65
C VAL A 160 -14.10 12.19 0.83
N ALA A 161 -13.79 10.91 0.64
CA ALA A 161 -14.65 9.97 -0.06
C ALA A 161 -16.03 9.85 0.62
N GLN A 162 -16.07 9.70 1.95
CA GLN A 162 -17.33 9.57 2.69
C GLN A 162 -18.17 10.85 2.66
N GLN A 163 -17.56 12.02 2.94
CA GLN A 163 -18.32 13.26 3.12
C GLN A 163 -18.66 13.96 1.80
N PHE A 164 -17.77 13.89 0.81
CA PHE A 164 -17.94 14.62 -0.45
C PHE A 164 -18.38 13.74 -1.61
N VAL A 165 -18.16 12.42 -1.55
CA VAL A 165 -18.63 11.49 -2.59
C VAL A 165 -19.86 10.75 -2.10
N LEU A 166 -19.69 9.76 -1.22
CA LEU A 166 -20.74 8.78 -0.89
C LEU A 166 -22.02 9.43 -0.37
N LYS A 167 -21.93 10.39 0.56
CA LYS A 167 -23.11 11.10 1.09
C LYS A 167 -23.88 11.94 0.08
N ASN A 168 -23.29 12.25 -1.07
CA ASN A 168 -23.90 13.10 -2.09
C ASN A 168 -24.32 12.30 -3.32
N LEU A 169 -24.22 10.97 -3.29
CA LEU A 169 -24.70 10.10 -4.37
C LEU A 169 -26.21 9.94 -4.25
N GLN A 170 -26.95 10.48 -5.21
CA GLN A 170 -28.40 10.37 -5.29
C GLN A 170 -28.85 8.94 -5.59
N SER A 171 -28.01 8.12 -6.24
CA SER A 171 -28.30 6.69 -6.46
C SER A 171 -28.30 5.84 -5.17
N ASP A 172 -27.72 6.32 -4.07
CA ASP A 172 -27.74 5.62 -2.78
C ASP A 172 -29.05 5.82 -2.01
N ASP A 173 -29.78 6.91 -2.27
CA ASP A 173 -31.06 7.21 -1.61
C ASP A 173 -32.27 6.50 -2.26
N ILE A 174 -32.05 5.71 -3.30
CA ILE A 174 -33.10 5.10 -4.12
C ILE A 174 -33.11 3.59 -3.92
N ALA A 175 -34.20 3.08 -3.33
CA ALA A 175 -34.36 1.66 -2.98
C ALA A 175 -34.37 0.72 -4.20
N ASP A 176 -34.94 1.15 -5.33
CA ASP A 176 -34.90 0.42 -6.59
C ASP A 176 -34.57 1.36 -7.74
N PHE A 177 -33.26 1.51 -7.98
CA PHE A 177 -32.74 2.32 -9.09
C PHE A 177 -33.21 1.80 -10.45
N ASN A 178 -33.45 0.49 -10.59
CA ASN A 178 -33.88 -0.13 -11.85
C ASN A 178 -35.34 0.17 -12.18
N ALA A 179 -36.18 0.48 -11.19
CA ALA A 179 -37.59 0.82 -11.36
C ALA A 179 -37.83 2.28 -11.82
N LEU A 180 -36.80 3.12 -11.82
CA LEU A 180 -36.92 4.50 -12.30
C LEU A 180 -37.13 4.58 -13.81
N ASP A 181 -37.85 5.62 -14.26
CA ASP A 181 -37.94 5.96 -15.67
C ASP A 181 -36.57 6.39 -16.23
N GLU A 182 -36.42 6.23 -17.55
CA GLU A 182 -35.14 6.41 -18.24
C GLU A 182 -34.61 7.85 -18.14
N ALA A 183 -35.49 8.85 -18.07
CA ALA A 183 -35.09 10.26 -17.94
C ALA A 183 -34.59 10.58 -16.52
N SER A 184 -35.27 10.06 -15.48
CA SER A 184 -34.82 10.18 -14.10
C SER A 184 -33.48 9.46 -13.86
N LYS A 185 -33.30 8.27 -14.46
CA LYS A 185 -32.01 7.55 -14.41
C LYS A 185 -30.88 8.36 -14.99
N ILE A 186 -31.06 8.96 -16.17
CA ILE A 186 -30.03 9.78 -16.82
C ILE A 186 -29.69 11.00 -15.96
N ALA A 187 -30.70 11.68 -15.40
CA ALA A 187 -30.48 12.84 -14.54
C ALA A 187 -29.65 12.50 -13.29
N ILE A 188 -29.99 11.40 -12.62
CA ILE A 188 -29.27 10.92 -11.43
C ILE A 188 -27.86 10.46 -11.79
N LYS A 189 -27.69 9.72 -12.90
CA LYS A 189 -26.36 9.30 -13.38
C LYS A 189 -25.46 10.51 -13.62
N ILE A 190 -25.95 11.55 -14.28
CA ILE A 190 -25.18 12.79 -14.52
C ILE A 190 -24.82 13.48 -13.20
N ALA A 191 -25.76 13.58 -12.26
CA ALA A 191 -25.52 14.20 -10.96
C ALA A 191 -24.42 13.45 -10.16
N ASP A 192 -24.54 12.13 -10.08
CA ASP A 192 -23.60 11.27 -9.36
C ASP A 192 -22.22 11.27 -10.03
N LEU A 193 -22.16 11.23 -11.37
CA LEU A 193 -20.90 11.35 -12.11
C LEU A 193 -20.19 12.68 -11.82
N MET A 194 -20.92 13.79 -11.65
CA MET A 194 -20.31 15.06 -11.26
C MET A 194 -19.77 15.05 -9.83
N VAL A 195 -20.49 14.44 -8.90
CA VAL A 195 -20.06 14.25 -7.50
C VAL A 195 -18.76 13.46 -7.45
N ILE A 196 -18.64 12.39 -8.24
CA ILE A 196 -17.43 11.56 -8.27
C ILE A 196 -16.30 12.26 -9.05
N ARG A 197 -16.60 13.00 -10.12
CA ARG A 197 -15.58 13.71 -10.91
C ARG A 197 -14.82 14.77 -10.09
N ASN A 198 -15.54 15.57 -9.30
CA ASN A 198 -14.98 16.79 -8.70
C ASN A 198 -13.76 16.52 -7.79
N PRO A 199 -13.75 15.51 -6.90
CA PRO A 199 -12.57 15.17 -6.09
C PRO A 199 -11.36 14.73 -6.91
N TYR A 200 -11.55 13.98 -8.02
CA TYR A 200 -10.44 13.59 -8.90
C TYR A 200 -9.84 14.78 -9.63
N VAL A 201 -10.66 15.71 -10.11
CA VAL A 201 -10.16 16.93 -10.75
C VAL A 201 -9.40 17.79 -9.74
N ALA A 202 -9.94 17.97 -8.53
CA ALA A 202 -9.26 18.69 -7.46
C ALA A 202 -7.91 18.04 -7.09
N LEU A 203 -7.88 16.71 -6.97
CA LEU A 203 -6.67 15.93 -6.76
C LEU A 203 -5.66 16.14 -7.90
N GLY A 204 -6.10 16.07 -9.15
CA GLY A 204 -5.27 16.32 -10.33
C GLY A 204 -4.61 17.71 -10.29
N LEU A 205 -5.36 18.75 -9.93
CA LEU A 205 -4.84 20.11 -9.78
C LEU A 205 -3.81 20.24 -8.64
N VAL A 206 -4.07 19.60 -7.49
CA VAL A 206 -3.11 19.55 -6.38
C VAL A 206 -1.82 18.86 -6.82
N LEU A 207 -1.92 17.74 -7.55
CA LEU A 207 -0.76 17.01 -8.08
C LEU A 207 0.04 17.83 -9.08
N VAL A 208 -0.61 18.64 -9.93
CA VAL A 208 0.09 19.60 -10.82
C VAL A 208 0.84 20.65 -10.00
N GLY A 209 0.24 21.18 -8.93
CA GLY A 209 0.94 22.11 -8.03
C GLY A 209 2.20 21.49 -7.42
N ILE A 210 2.10 20.25 -6.96
CA ILE A 210 3.21 19.50 -6.36
C ILE A 210 4.26 19.14 -7.42
N PHE A 211 3.85 18.80 -8.65
CA PHE A 211 4.75 18.63 -9.78
C PHE A 211 5.60 19.88 -10.01
N VAL A 212 5.00 21.07 -10.00
CA VAL A 212 5.73 22.34 -10.16
C VAL A 212 6.73 22.54 -9.02
N VAL A 213 6.35 22.25 -7.77
CA VAL A 213 7.26 22.33 -6.61
C VAL A 213 8.46 21.38 -6.78
N PHE A 214 8.24 20.14 -7.21
CA PHE A 214 9.33 19.18 -7.48
C PHE A 214 10.21 19.62 -8.65
N LEU A 215 9.62 20.23 -9.68
CA LEU A 215 10.35 20.71 -10.85
C LEU A 215 11.39 21.75 -10.45
N VAL A 216 11.01 22.74 -9.63
CA VAL A 216 11.89 23.83 -9.17
C VAL A 216 12.82 23.44 -8.02
N SER A 217 12.49 22.38 -7.27
CA SER A 217 13.29 21.94 -6.12
C SER A 217 14.57 21.22 -6.53
N LYS A 218 15.71 21.59 -5.94
CA LYS A 218 16.98 20.89 -6.13
C LYS A 218 17.01 19.62 -5.28
N MET A 219 17.17 18.47 -5.92
CA MET A 219 17.24 17.18 -5.25
C MET A 219 18.66 16.63 -5.31
N PRO A 220 19.34 16.43 -4.17
CA PRO A 220 20.65 15.84 -4.15
C PRO A 220 20.58 14.42 -4.70
N GLN A 221 21.55 14.09 -5.55
CA GLN A 221 21.76 12.75 -6.09
C GLN A 221 23.17 12.33 -5.67
N SER A 222 23.25 11.16 -5.07
CA SER A 222 24.52 10.45 -4.99
C SER A 222 24.80 9.94 -6.40
N LYS A 223 25.98 10.25 -6.94
CA LYS A 223 26.49 9.53 -8.12
C LYS A 223 27.42 8.48 -7.56
N ASP A 224 27.07 7.21 -7.68
CA ASP A 224 28.04 6.14 -7.49
C ASP A 224 29.19 6.36 -8.48
N GLU A 225 30.43 6.35 -8.00
CA GLU A 225 31.64 6.53 -8.83
C GLU A 225 31.93 5.27 -9.69
N GLY A 226 31.16 4.19 -9.51
CA GLY A 226 31.22 2.99 -10.33
C GLY A 226 30.39 3.10 -11.61
N GLY A 227 30.91 2.56 -12.72
CA GLY A 227 30.19 2.49 -13.98
C GLY A 227 28.84 1.77 -13.84
N MET A 228 27.85 2.17 -14.64
CA MET A 228 26.50 1.60 -14.61
C MET A 228 26.55 0.12 -15.05
N PRO A 229 26.24 -0.86 -14.18
CA PRO A 229 26.29 -2.26 -14.57
C PRO A 229 25.28 -2.58 -15.69
N SER A 230 25.34 -3.74 -16.33
CA SER A 230 24.27 -4.18 -17.23
C SER A 230 22.98 -4.46 -16.46
N ILE A 231 21.83 -4.27 -17.12
CA ILE A 231 20.53 -4.63 -16.54
C ILE A 231 20.47 -6.13 -16.23
N GLY A 232 20.94 -6.98 -17.15
CA GLY A 232 20.96 -8.44 -16.96
C GLY A 232 21.79 -8.88 -15.75
N ASP A 233 22.97 -8.29 -15.57
CA ASP A 233 23.84 -8.58 -14.43
C ASP A 233 23.23 -8.11 -13.10
N THR A 234 22.51 -7.00 -13.14
CA THR A 234 21.78 -6.48 -11.97
C THR A 234 20.69 -7.47 -11.55
N PHE A 235 19.90 -7.97 -12.50
CA PHE A 235 18.89 -9.00 -12.23
C PHE A 235 19.49 -10.30 -11.70
N ALA A 236 20.59 -10.77 -12.31
CA ALA A 236 21.25 -11.99 -11.86
C ALA A 236 21.79 -11.85 -10.43
N THR A 237 22.35 -10.69 -10.09
CA THR A 237 22.83 -10.37 -8.74
C THR A 237 21.68 -10.35 -7.73
N LEU A 238 20.57 -9.67 -8.07
CA LEU A 238 19.38 -9.61 -7.22
C LEU A 238 18.76 -11.00 -7.00
N ALA A 239 18.64 -11.82 -8.04
CA ALA A 239 18.09 -13.17 -7.96
C ALA A 239 18.94 -14.10 -7.07
N LYS A 240 20.28 -13.93 -7.08
CA LYS A 240 21.20 -14.67 -6.20
C LYS A 240 21.16 -14.17 -4.75
N ASN A 241 20.81 -12.91 -4.53
CA ASN A 241 20.70 -12.34 -3.20
C ASN A 241 19.47 -12.88 -2.45
N LYS A 242 19.69 -13.91 -1.61
CA LYS A 242 18.63 -14.55 -0.81
C LYS A 242 17.91 -13.58 0.14
N LYS A 243 18.56 -12.52 0.62
CA LYS A 243 17.94 -11.51 1.50
C LYS A 243 16.93 -10.66 0.71
N TYR A 244 17.27 -10.30 -0.53
CA TYR A 244 16.37 -9.60 -1.43
C TYR A 244 15.22 -10.48 -1.91
N THR A 245 15.49 -11.69 -2.45
CA THR A 245 14.44 -12.55 -3.01
C THR A 245 13.42 -13.02 -1.97
N SER A 246 13.88 -13.37 -0.76
CA SER A 246 12.96 -13.67 0.35
C SER A 246 12.21 -12.41 0.84
N GLY A 247 12.83 -11.23 0.71
CA GLY A 247 12.18 -9.95 1.00
C GLY A 247 11.05 -9.61 0.02
N VAL A 248 11.24 -9.86 -1.28
CA VAL A 248 10.18 -9.70 -2.29
C VAL A 248 9.00 -10.62 -1.99
N LEU A 249 9.24 -11.88 -1.64
CA LEU A 249 8.16 -12.79 -1.23
C LEU A 249 7.49 -12.33 0.08
N ALA A 250 8.26 -11.87 1.07
CA ALA A 250 7.71 -11.31 2.30
C ALA A 250 6.83 -10.09 2.01
N GLN A 251 7.21 -9.27 1.02
CA GLN A 251 6.45 -8.10 0.59
C GLN A 251 5.13 -8.49 -0.09
N ILE A 252 5.13 -9.52 -0.95
CA ILE A 252 3.90 -10.06 -1.57
C ILE A 252 2.93 -10.53 -0.49
N LEU A 253 3.42 -11.33 0.45
CA LEU A 253 2.61 -11.90 1.53
C LEU A 253 2.14 -10.82 2.51
N TYR A 254 2.97 -9.81 2.79
CA TYR A 254 2.57 -8.68 3.62
C TYR A 254 1.43 -7.89 2.98
N VAL A 255 1.55 -7.49 1.71
CA VAL A 255 0.51 -6.69 1.05
C VAL A 255 -0.78 -7.52 0.96
N GLY A 256 -0.65 -8.81 0.64
CA GLY A 256 -1.78 -9.74 0.67
C GLY A 256 -2.46 -9.79 2.03
N ALA A 257 -1.71 -10.01 3.11
CA ALA A 257 -2.23 -10.06 4.48
C ALA A 257 -2.91 -8.75 4.90
N GLN A 258 -2.32 -7.61 4.52
CA GLN A 258 -2.88 -6.29 4.83
C GLN A 258 -4.25 -6.10 4.19
N ILE A 259 -4.35 -6.31 2.87
CA ILE A 259 -5.62 -6.12 2.16
C ILE A 259 -6.65 -7.15 2.64
N MET A 260 -6.25 -8.42 2.84
CA MET A 260 -7.11 -9.45 3.43
C MET A 260 -7.70 -9.03 4.79
N CYS A 261 -6.86 -8.56 5.72
CA CYS A 261 -7.32 -8.15 7.03
C CYS A 261 -8.27 -6.96 6.98
N TRP A 262 -8.04 -5.98 6.09
CA TRP A 262 -8.89 -4.80 5.98
C TRP A 262 -10.19 -5.07 5.22
N THR A 263 -10.11 -5.75 4.07
CA THR A 263 -11.29 -6.06 3.26
C THR A 263 -12.30 -6.87 4.06
N TYR A 264 -11.85 -7.91 4.78
CA TYR A 264 -12.75 -8.84 5.46
C TYR A 264 -13.14 -8.44 6.89
N ILE A 265 -12.85 -7.20 7.32
CA ILE A 265 -13.47 -6.64 8.54
C ILE A 265 -14.99 -6.59 8.40
N TYR A 266 -15.50 -6.20 7.23
CA TYR A 266 -16.94 -6.09 6.98
C TYR A 266 -17.63 -7.45 7.02
N GLN A 267 -17.09 -8.44 6.33
CA GLN A 267 -17.66 -9.80 6.31
C GLN A 267 -17.56 -10.48 7.68
N TYR A 268 -16.50 -10.21 8.44
CA TYR A 268 -16.42 -10.68 9.83
C TYR A 268 -17.49 -10.04 10.70
N ALA A 269 -17.67 -8.72 10.59
CA ALA A 269 -18.71 -7.98 11.31
C ALA A 269 -20.12 -8.49 10.94
N GLU A 270 -20.38 -8.72 9.66
CA GLU A 270 -21.64 -9.28 9.16
C GLU A 270 -21.91 -10.68 9.75
N ALA A 271 -20.90 -11.55 9.79
CA ALA A 271 -21.02 -12.90 10.35
C ALA A 271 -21.42 -12.92 11.85
N ILE A 272 -21.15 -11.83 12.58
CA ILE A 272 -21.52 -11.68 13.99
C ILE A 272 -22.72 -10.74 14.20
N GLY A 273 -23.40 -10.34 13.12
CA GLY A 273 -24.63 -9.54 13.16
C GLY A 273 -24.43 -8.03 13.35
N ILE A 274 -23.23 -7.51 13.07
CA ILE A 274 -22.93 -6.08 13.11
C ILE A 274 -23.21 -5.45 11.74
N ASP A 275 -23.89 -4.31 11.74
CA ASP A 275 -24.23 -3.58 10.51
C ASP A 275 -23.00 -2.93 9.84
N SER A 276 -23.14 -2.56 8.57
CA SER A 276 -22.05 -2.00 7.76
C SER A 276 -21.55 -0.63 8.24
N VAL A 277 -22.38 0.17 8.91
CA VAL A 277 -21.98 1.48 9.45
C VAL A 277 -21.08 1.28 10.67
N THR A 278 -21.47 0.38 11.56
CA THR A 278 -20.66 0.00 12.72
C THR A 278 -19.36 -0.69 12.28
N ALA A 279 -19.40 -1.56 11.27
CA ALA A 279 -18.20 -2.15 10.65
C ALA A 279 -17.21 -1.09 10.12
N GLY A 280 -17.72 -0.01 9.51
CA GLY A 280 -16.91 1.13 9.09
C GLY A 280 -16.19 1.84 10.24
N THR A 281 -16.76 1.84 11.44
CA THR A 281 -16.11 2.37 12.65
C THR A 281 -14.91 1.49 13.06
N TYR A 282 -15.03 0.16 12.99
CA TYR A 282 -13.91 -0.75 13.24
C TYR A 282 -12.78 -0.58 12.22
N GLN A 283 -13.11 -0.35 10.94
CA GLN A 283 -12.12 -0.02 9.91
C GLN A 283 -11.38 1.29 10.22
N LEU A 284 -12.09 2.32 10.68
CA LEU A 284 -11.46 3.58 11.09
C LEU A 284 -10.52 3.38 12.28
N VAL A 285 -10.94 2.60 13.29
CA VAL A 285 -10.10 2.24 14.43
C VAL A 285 -8.85 1.48 13.96
N ALA A 286 -8.98 0.57 12.99
CA ALA A 286 -7.86 -0.15 12.39
C ALA A 286 -6.84 0.81 11.76
N PHE A 287 -7.30 1.84 11.04
CA PHE A 287 -6.41 2.88 10.49
C PHE A 287 -5.75 3.74 11.55
N ILE A 288 -6.46 4.10 12.62
CA ILE A 288 -5.87 4.83 13.76
C ILE A 288 -4.80 3.99 14.43
N LEU A 289 -5.09 2.71 14.71
CA LEU A 289 -4.11 1.77 15.26
C LEU A 289 -2.91 1.59 14.33
N PHE A 290 -3.11 1.60 13.02
CA PHE A 290 -2.03 1.54 12.04
C PHE A 290 -1.12 2.79 12.13
N ILE A 291 -1.66 3.99 12.33
CA ILE A 291 -0.87 5.21 12.57
C ILE A 291 -0.08 5.11 13.87
N VAL A 292 -0.77 4.76 14.96
CA VAL A 292 -0.15 4.67 16.29
C VAL A 292 0.94 3.60 16.29
N GLY A 293 0.65 2.43 15.71
CA GLY A 293 1.61 1.35 15.52
C GLY A 293 2.83 1.79 14.71
N ARG A 294 2.63 2.57 13.64
CA ARG A 294 3.74 3.07 12.82
C ARG A 294 4.60 4.06 13.60
N ALA A 295 3.99 4.96 14.36
CA ALA A 295 4.71 5.91 15.20
C ALA A 295 5.54 5.21 16.29
N VAL A 296 4.92 4.26 17.01
CA VAL A 296 5.58 3.44 18.04
C VAL A 296 6.69 2.60 17.42
N GLY A 297 6.42 1.90 16.32
CA GLY A 297 7.39 1.08 15.61
C GLY A 297 8.60 1.89 15.11
N THR A 298 8.35 3.07 14.54
CA THR A 298 9.43 3.97 14.08
C THR A 298 10.31 4.45 15.25
N ALA A 299 9.72 4.71 16.42
CA ALA A 299 10.47 5.05 17.61
C ALA A 299 11.29 3.86 18.13
N LEU A 300 10.73 2.65 18.10
CA LEU A 300 11.39 1.42 18.52
C LEU A 300 12.59 1.05 17.62
N LEU A 301 12.57 1.38 16.32
CA LEU A 301 13.71 1.20 15.41
C LEU A 301 14.99 1.94 15.85
N ARG A 302 14.88 2.92 16.76
CA ARG A 302 16.06 3.57 17.36
C ARG A 302 16.82 2.65 18.32
N PHE A 303 16.12 1.68 18.90
CA PHE A 303 16.61 0.81 19.98
C PHE A 303 16.70 -0.66 19.59
N ILE A 304 15.92 -1.10 18.60
CA ILE A 304 15.81 -2.49 18.16
C ILE A 304 16.15 -2.57 16.67
N SER A 305 16.93 -3.59 16.27
CA SER A 305 17.26 -3.82 14.86
C SER A 305 16.02 -4.13 14.02
N SER A 306 16.04 -3.69 12.75
CA SER A 306 14.92 -3.83 11.81
C SER A 306 14.40 -5.27 11.71
N GLY A 307 15.29 -6.27 11.66
CA GLY A 307 14.92 -7.68 11.58
C GLY A 307 14.23 -8.21 12.84
N LYS A 308 14.73 -7.85 14.03
CA LYS A 308 14.16 -8.26 15.32
C LYS A 308 12.78 -7.63 15.53
N LEU A 309 12.64 -6.34 15.21
CA LEU A 309 11.36 -5.65 15.35
C LEU A 309 10.31 -6.18 14.37
N LEU A 310 10.70 -6.43 13.11
CA LEU A 310 9.84 -7.07 12.11
C LEU A 310 9.33 -8.44 12.58
N MET A 311 10.22 -9.26 13.15
CA MET A 311 9.87 -10.56 13.70
C MET A 311 8.84 -10.45 14.84
N TYR A 312 9.06 -9.57 15.82
CA TYR A 312 8.11 -9.41 16.93
C TYR A 312 6.74 -8.93 16.47
N PHE A 313 6.69 -7.94 15.57
CA PHE A 313 5.44 -7.45 15.03
C PHE A 313 4.71 -8.56 14.26
N ALA A 314 5.43 -9.38 13.48
CA ALA A 314 4.84 -10.50 12.76
C ALA A 314 4.34 -11.62 13.68
N LEU A 315 5.05 -11.92 14.78
CA LEU A 315 4.59 -12.88 15.79
C LEU A 315 3.34 -12.40 16.53
N CYS A 316 3.26 -11.11 16.85
CA CYS A 316 2.04 -10.51 17.42
C CYS A 316 0.88 -10.57 16.41
N SER A 317 1.10 -10.21 15.15
CA SER A 317 0.07 -10.36 14.10
C SER A 317 -0.40 -11.80 13.94
N LEU A 318 0.51 -12.78 14.04
CA LEU A 318 0.17 -14.20 14.04
C LEU A 318 -0.71 -14.57 15.23
N LEU A 319 -0.34 -14.15 16.44
CA LEU A 319 -1.13 -14.38 17.65
C LEU A 319 -2.55 -13.82 17.54
N PHE A 320 -2.70 -12.57 17.08
CA PHE A 320 -4.01 -11.95 16.89
C PHE A 320 -4.78 -12.53 15.71
N SER A 321 -4.10 -13.06 14.68
CA SER A 321 -4.75 -13.83 13.60
C SER A 321 -5.34 -15.13 14.15
N CYS A 322 -4.61 -15.85 15.01
CA CYS A 322 -5.18 -16.99 15.74
C CYS A 322 -6.39 -16.59 16.59
N GLY A 323 -6.31 -15.45 17.29
CA GLY A 323 -7.44 -14.89 18.05
C GLY A 323 -8.65 -14.62 17.16
N THR A 324 -8.45 -14.01 15.99
CA THR A 324 -9.51 -13.75 15.00
C THR A 324 -10.18 -15.04 14.53
N MET A 325 -9.39 -16.10 14.31
CA MET A 325 -9.89 -17.40 13.88
C MET A 325 -10.70 -18.11 14.96
N PHE A 326 -10.17 -18.21 16.17
CA PHE A 326 -10.71 -19.11 17.20
C PHE A 326 -11.62 -18.45 18.23
N ILE A 327 -11.53 -17.13 18.40
CA ILE A 327 -12.40 -16.37 19.31
C ILE A 327 -13.62 -15.89 18.51
N GLN A 328 -14.82 -16.17 19.02
CA GLN A 328 -16.08 -15.79 18.38
C GLN A 328 -16.59 -14.43 18.87
N GLY A 329 -17.44 -13.79 18.06
CA GLY A 329 -18.07 -12.51 18.38
C GLY A 329 -17.11 -11.33 18.29
N GLU A 330 -17.46 -10.23 18.97
CA GLU A 330 -16.71 -8.97 18.91
C GLU A 330 -15.26 -9.08 19.34
N VAL A 331 -14.94 -9.99 20.28
CA VAL A 331 -13.57 -10.15 20.77
C VAL A 331 -12.64 -10.65 19.66
N GLY A 332 -13.12 -11.52 18.77
CA GLY A 332 -12.37 -11.95 17.58
C GLY A 332 -12.21 -10.82 16.56
N LEU A 333 -13.23 -9.96 16.40
CA LEU A 333 -13.15 -8.74 15.58
C LEU A 333 -12.13 -7.74 16.15
N TYR A 334 -12.05 -7.58 17.48
CA TYR A 334 -11.02 -6.73 18.10
C TYR A 334 -9.62 -7.27 17.83
N CYS A 335 -9.45 -8.60 17.87
CA CYS A 335 -8.19 -9.23 17.48
C CYS A 335 -7.82 -8.85 16.04
N LEU A 336 -8.77 -8.93 15.10
CA LEU A 336 -8.58 -8.55 13.70
C LEU A 336 -8.14 -7.08 13.56
N VAL A 337 -8.84 -6.18 14.24
CA VAL A 337 -8.56 -4.74 14.21
C VAL A 337 -7.16 -4.44 14.77
N ILE A 338 -6.76 -5.09 15.88
CA ILE A 338 -5.44 -4.93 16.51
C ILE A 338 -4.29 -5.37 15.60
N ILE A 339 -4.49 -6.34 14.69
CA ILE A 339 -3.46 -6.76 13.71
C ILE A 339 -2.93 -5.53 12.95
N SER A 340 -3.76 -4.52 12.67
CA SER A 340 -3.36 -3.29 11.98
C SER A 340 -2.26 -2.51 12.70
N PHE A 341 -2.24 -2.52 14.03
CA PHE A 341 -1.14 -1.91 14.79
C PHE A 341 0.20 -2.56 14.44
N PHE A 342 0.24 -3.89 14.36
CA PHE A 342 1.47 -4.64 14.11
C PHE A 342 1.84 -4.72 12.62
N MET A 343 0.87 -4.64 11.70
CA MET A 343 1.16 -4.55 10.26
C MET A 343 1.87 -3.24 9.89
N SER A 344 1.59 -2.17 10.65
CA SER A 344 2.01 -0.80 10.37
C SER A 344 3.48 -0.61 9.97
N LEU A 345 4.41 -1.31 10.62
CA LEU A 345 5.86 -1.19 10.41
C LEU A 345 6.40 -2.13 9.34
N MET A 346 5.67 -3.19 8.98
CA MET A 346 6.25 -4.29 8.21
C MET A 346 6.62 -3.87 6.78
N PHE A 347 5.75 -3.15 6.05
CA PHE A 347 6.05 -2.69 4.67
C PHE A 347 7.38 -1.93 4.57
N PRO A 348 7.57 -0.76 5.22
CA PRO A 348 8.81 0.01 5.09
C PRO A 348 10.01 -0.75 5.64
N THR A 349 9.82 -1.63 6.62
CA THR A 349 10.92 -2.39 7.22
C THR A 349 11.39 -3.53 6.33
N ILE A 350 10.48 -4.28 5.71
CA ILE A 350 10.82 -5.28 4.68
C ILE A 350 11.54 -4.58 3.53
N TYR A 351 11.04 -3.42 3.09
CA TYR A 351 11.66 -2.63 2.03
C TYR A 351 13.09 -2.19 2.37
N GLY A 352 13.28 -1.60 3.55
CA GLY A 352 14.58 -1.15 4.04
C GLY A 352 15.58 -2.29 4.23
N ILE A 353 15.11 -3.44 4.74
CA ILE A 353 15.93 -4.65 4.85
C ILE A 353 16.31 -5.16 3.47
N ALA A 354 15.35 -5.35 2.56
CA ALA A 354 15.58 -5.96 1.25
C ALA A 354 16.55 -5.16 0.38
N LEU A 355 16.57 -3.84 0.50
CA LEU A 355 17.45 -2.95 -0.27
C LEU A 355 18.72 -2.51 0.47
N GLY A 356 18.87 -2.83 1.76
CA GLY A 356 19.91 -2.22 2.62
C GLY A 356 21.36 -2.48 2.17
N ASP A 357 21.63 -3.64 1.55
CA ASP A 357 22.99 -4.03 1.14
C ASP A 357 23.27 -3.78 -0.35
N LEU A 358 22.30 -3.20 -1.06
CA LEU A 358 22.38 -2.96 -2.49
C LEU A 358 23.05 -1.62 -2.79
N THR A 359 23.74 -1.53 -3.93
CA THR A 359 24.19 -0.25 -4.48
C THR A 359 22.99 0.60 -4.92
N GLU A 360 23.18 1.90 -5.15
CA GLU A 360 22.07 2.77 -5.57
C GLU A 360 21.43 2.28 -6.88
N GLU A 361 22.26 1.88 -7.85
CA GLU A 361 21.82 1.32 -9.14
C GLU A 361 21.06 -0.01 -8.99
N GLN A 362 21.49 -0.86 -8.06
CA GLN A 362 20.80 -2.11 -7.74
C GLN A 362 19.47 -1.82 -7.02
N SER A 363 19.43 -0.84 -6.11
CA SER A 363 18.22 -0.46 -5.38
C SER A 363 17.14 0.11 -6.28
N LYS A 364 17.50 0.80 -7.38
CA LYS A 364 16.52 1.24 -8.40
C LYS A 364 15.77 0.06 -9.02
N ILE A 365 16.49 -0.98 -9.48
CA ILE A 365 15.87 -2.19 -10.05
C ILE A 365 15.21 -3.06 -8.96
N GLY A 366 15.85 -3.20 -7.80
CA GLY A 366 15.31 -3.97 -6.68
C GLY A 366 14.00 -3.39 -6.15
N SER A 367 13.88 -2.08 -6.15
CA SER A 367 12.64 -1.37 -5.81
C SER A 367 11.48 -1.77 -6.72
N ALA A 368 11.72 -1.99 -8.02
CA ALA A 368 10.67 -2.47 -8.92
C ALA A 368 10.13 -3.83 -8.50
N GLY A 369 10.99 -4.77 -8.07
CA GLY A 369 10.53 -6.07 -7.59
C GLY A 369 9.63 -5.97 -6.36
N LEU A 370 9.96 -5.06 -5.44
CA LEU A 370 9.17 -4.81 -4.24
C LEU A 370 7.85 -4.06 -4.54
N VAL A 371 7.79 -3.23 -5.58
CA VAL A 371 6.54 -2.59 -6.02
C VAL A 371 5.67 -3.56 -6.80
N MET A 372 6.25 -4.40 -7.67
CA MET A 372 5.52 -5.50 -8.33
C MET A 372 4.90 -6.46 -7.32
N ALA A 373 5.52 -6.63 -6.15
CA ALA A 373 4.98 -7.44 -5.07
C ALA A 373 3.61 -6.99 -4.54
N ILE A 374 3.20 -5.74 -4.79
CA ILE A 374 1.89 -5.20 -4.40
C ILE A 374 0.74 -5.95 -5.05
N VAL A 375 0.99 -6.65 -6.16
CA VAL A 375 0.02 -7.55 -6.80
C VAL A 375 -0.53 -8.63 -5.84
N GLY A 376 0.20 -8.95 -4.75
CA GLY A 376 -0.30 -9.80 -3.68
C GLY A 376 -1.62 -9.32 -3.09
N GLY A 377 -1.86 -8.00 -3.07
CA GLY A 377 -3.12 -7.39 -2.63
C GLY A 377 -4.32 -7.66 -3.54
N ALA A 378 -4.11 -8.08 -4.80
CA ALA A 378 -5.18 -8.50 -5.70
C ALA A 378 -5.46 -10.01 -5.59
N LEU A 379 -4.40 -10.80 -5.48
CA LEU A 379 -4.46 -12.25 -5.54
C LEU A 379 -4.95 -12.86 -4.22
N MET A 380 -4.44 -12.38 -3.08
CA MET A 380 -4.71 -12.99 -1.78
C MET A 380 -6.15 -12.79 -1.30
N PRO A 381 -6.78 -11.59 -1.42
CA PRO A 381 -8.19 -11.44 -1.05
C PRO A 381 -9.15 -12.30 -1.87
N LYS A 382 -8.83 -12.55 -3.15
CA LYS A 382 -9.60 -13.48 -3.98
C LYS A 382 -9.53 -14.91 -3.43
N LEU A 383 -8.35 -15.36 -3.00
CA LEU A 383 -8.18 -16.67 -2.38
C LEU A 383 -8.92 -16.76 -1.04
N GLN A 384 -8.92 -15.69 -0.25
CA GLN A 384 -9.69 -15.65 1.00
C GLN A 384 -11.20 -15.69 0.74
N GLY A 385 -11.67 -14.97 -0.28
CA GLY A 385 -13.08 -15.00 -0.72
C GLY A 385 -13.52 -16.39 -1.14
N MET A 386 -12.68 -17.10 -1.89
CA MET A 386 -12.94 -18.51 -2.26
C MET A 386 -13.10 -19.44 -1.05
N ILE A 387 -12.45 -19.16 0.09
CA ILE A 387 -12.63 -19.93 1.33
C ILE A 387 -13.98 -19.60 1.98
N ILE A 388 -14.38 -18.33 1.94
CA ILE A 388 -15.66 -17.85 2.48
C ILE A 388 -16.83 -18.41 1.66
N ASP A 389 -16.71 -18.42 0.34
CA ASP A 389 -17.75 -18.92 -0.56
C ASP A 389 -17.95 -20.45 -0.47
N VAL A 390 -17.14 -21.19 0.29
CA VAL A 390 -17.33 -22.64 0.53
C VAL A 390 -18.65 -22.89 1.27
N GLY A 391 -19.08 -21.95 2.13
CA GLY A 391 -20.33 -22.06 2.90
C GLY A 391 -21.58 -21.81 2.06
N GLY A 392 -21.48 -21.01 1.00
CA GLY A 392 -22.63 -20.54 0.22
C GLY A 392 -22.48 -19.08 -0.17
N ASN A 393 -23.61 -18.36 -0.24
CA ASN A 393 -23.62 -16.93 -0.52
C ASN A 393 -23.51 -16.07 0.75
N GLY A 394 -23.67 -16.68 1.93
CA GLY A 394 -23.49 -16.03 3.21
C GLY A 394 -22.04 -16.09 3.69
N VAL A 395 -21.82 -15.56 4.88
CA VAL A 395 -20.50 -15.37 5.50
C VAL A 395 -20.28 -16.24 6.75
N ALA A 396 -21.29 -17.02 7.14
CA ALA A 396 -21.25 -17.93 8.29
C ALA A 396 -22.19 -19.13 8.13
N ASP A 397 -22.31 -19.62 6.90
CA ASP A 397 -23.21 -20.70 6.48
C ASP A 397 -22.70 -22.09 6.89
N THR A 398 -21.37 -22.26 7.08
CA THR A 398 -20.77 -23.54 7.43
C THR A 398 -19.77 -23.43 8.58
N LYS A 399 -19.20 -24.56 9.00
CA LYS A 399 -18.13 -24.57 10.00
C LYS A 399 -16.95 -25.36 9.50
N ILE A 400 -15.78 -24.71 9.49
CA ILE A 400 -14.49 -25.33 9.16
C ILE A 400 -13.65 -25.33 10.44
N LEU A 401 -13.20 -26.50 10.90
CA LEU A 401 -12.51 -26.67 12.18
C LEU A 401 -13.27 -26.10 13.40
N GLY A 402 -14.60 -26.16 13.38
CA GLY A 402 -15.45 -25.72 14.50
C GLY A 402 -15.69 -24.21 14.59
N VAL A 403 -15.16 -23.42 13.65
CA VAL A 403 -15.38 -21.97 13.52
C VAL A 403 -16.07 -21.67 12.18
N SER A 404 -16.69 -20.50 12.02
CA SER A 404 -17.29 -20.10 10.74
C SER A 404 -16.23 -20.03 9.63
N GLU A 405 -16.65 -20.17 8.37
CA GLU A 405 -15.76 -20.10 7.22
C GLU A 405 -15.07 -18.74 7.07
N VAL A 406 -15.73 -17.63 7.43
CA VAL A 406 -15.08 -16.32 7.51
C VAL A 406 -13.97 -16.30 8.55
N ASN A 407 -14.23 -16.81 9.76
CA ASN A 407 -13.19 -16.89 10.79
C ASN A 407 -12.02 -17.77 10.32
N PHE A 408 -12.32 -18.94 9.73
CA PHE A 408 -11.31 -19.84 9.20
C PHE A 408 -10.47 -19.22 8.08
N SER A 409 -11.06 -18.35 7.25
CA SER A 409 -10.39 -17.69 6.12
C SER A 409 -9.15 -16.88 6.54
N PHE A 410 -9.07 -16.44 7.80
CA PHE A 410 -7.90 -15.75 8.38
C PHE A 410 -6.66 -16.66 8.55
N ILE A 411 -6.77 -17.95 8.21
CA ILE A 411 -5.61 -18.85 8.04
C ILE A 411 -4.63 -18.33 6.98
N LEU A 412 -5.11 -17.63 5.95
CA LEU A 412 -4.27 -17.06 4.90
C LEU A 412 -3.39 -15.91 5.44
N PRO A 413 -3.93 -14.84 6.06
CA PRO A 413 -3.14 -13.87 6.81
C PRO A 413 -2.17 -14.52 7.81
N LEU A 414 -2.61 -15.52 8.56
CA LEU A 414 -1.76 -16.24 9.51
C LEU A 414 -0.54 -16.86 8.80
N ALA A 415 -0.74 -17.57 7.69
CA ALA A 415 0.35 -18.15 6.90
C ALA A 415 1.31 -17.08 6.34
N CYS A 416 0.78 -15.93 5.91
CA CYS A 416 1.60 -14.79 5.51
C CYS A 416 2.47 -14.29 6.67
N PHE A 417 1.91 -14.10 7.86
CA PHE A 417 2.66 -13.64 9.03
C PHE A 417 3.69 -14.66 9.52
N VAL A 418 3.45 -15.96 9.38
CA VAL A 418 4.46 -17.01 9.64
C VAL A 418 5.70 -16.78 8.77
N TYR A 419 5.51 -16.55 7.47
CA TYR A 419 6.63 -16.30 6.56
C TYR A 419 7.36 -15.00 6.90
N ILE A 420 6.62 -13.92 7.21
CA ILE A 420 7.22 -12.62 7.56
C ILE A 420 8.01 -12.73 8.89
N ALA A 421 7.49 -13.46 9.88
CA ALA A 421 8.20 -13.71 11.14
C ALA A 421 9.49 -14.51 10.90
N TRP A 422 9.43 -15.55 10.06
CA TRP A 422 10.63 -16.30 9.64
C TRP A 422 11.64 -15.41 8.91
N TYR A 423 11.18 -14.53 8.01
CA TYR A 423 12.04 -13.59 7.31
C TYR A 423 12.74 -12.64 8.29
N GLY A 424 11.99 -12.04 9.21
CA GLY A 424 12.54 -11.19 10.29
C GLY A 424 13.58 -11.92 11.14
N LEU A 425 13.27 -13.15 11.57
CA LEU A 425 14.20 -14.00 12.35
C LEU A 425 15.48 -14.30 11.58
N ARG A 426 15.38 -14.65 10.30
CA ARG A 426 16.53 -14.98 9.45
C ARG A 426 17.46 -13.78 9.26
N ILE A 427 16.89 -12.59 9.13
CA ILE A 427 17.66 -11.34 8.99
C ILE A 427 18.32 -10.98 10.32
N PHE A 428 17.59 -11.11 11.43
CA PHE A 428 18.13 -10.86 12.76
C PHE A 428 19.33 -11.77 13.08
N LYS A 429 19.22 -13.08 12.85
CA LYS A 429 20.33 -14.03 13.08
C LYS A 429 21.58 -13.75 12.23
N ARG A 430 21.40 -13.22 11.02
CA ARG A 430 22.54 -12.83 10.16
C ARG A 430 23.21 -11.55 10.63
N HIS A 431 22.42 -10.60 11.12
CA HIS A 431 22.96 -9.34 11.64
C HIS A 431 23.82 -9.55 12.89
N GLU A 432 23.39 -10.42 13.83
CA GLU A 432 24.23 -10.78 14.99
C GLU A 432 25.52 -11.48 14.58
N ALA A 433 25.48 -12.35 13.55
CA ALA A 433 26.68 -13.01 13.04
C ALA A 433 27.68 -12.03 12.40
N ASP A 434 27.21 -10.98 11.72
CA ASP A 434 28.08 -9.96 11.12
C ASP A 434 28.71 -9.04 12.20
N ASP A 435 27.94 -8.64 13.23
CA ASP A 435 28.43 -7.85 14.37
C ASP A 435 29.51 -8.62 15.17
N ASP A 436 29.33 -9.94 15.37
CA ASP A 436 30.30 -10.80 16.06
C ASP A 436 31.62 -10.92 15.26
N ILE A 437 31.55 -10.96 13.93
CA ILE A 437 32.74 -11.02 13.05
C ILE A 437 33.50 -9.68 13.05
N GLU A 438 32.81 -8.54 13.01
CA GLU A 438 33.46 -7.22 13.11
C GLU A 438 34.14 -7.02 14.47
N LEU A 439 33.53 -7.48 15.56
CA LEU A 439 34.13 -7.41 16.89
C LEU A 439 35.41 -8.24 17.00
N ILE A 440 35.44 -9.45 16.43
CA ILE A 440 36.63 -10.31 16.41
C ILE A 440 37.71 -9.73 15.47
N GLY A 441 37.33 -9.13 14.35
CA GLY A 441 38.24 -8.49 13.40
C GLY A 441 38.88 -7.19 13.91
N SER A 442 38.21 -6.49 14.85
CA SER A 442 38.74 -5.26 15.48
C SER A 442 39.69 -5.51 16.66
N GLN A 443 39.84 -6.76 17.10
CA GLN A 443 40.73 -7.17 18.19
C GLN A 443 42.06 -7.82 17.73
N ASN A 444 42.25 -7.95 16.41
CA ASN A 444 43.51 -8.35 15.77
C ASN A 444 44.08 -7.18 14.96
#